data_AF-A0A9P6NKX5-F1
#
_entry.id   AF-A0A9P6NKX5-F1
#
_cell.length_a   1.000
_cell.length_b   1.000
_cell.length_c   1.000
_cell.angle_alpha   90.00
_cell.angle_beta   90.00
_cell.angle_gamma   90.00
#
_symmetry.space_group_name_H-M   'P 1'
#
loop_
_entity.id
_entity.type
_entity.pdbx_description
1 polymer ?
#
loop_
_entity_poly.entity_id
_entity_poly.type
_entity_poly.pdbx_seq_one_letter_code
_entity_poly.pdbx_strand_id
1 'polypeptide(L)'
;LNVQHNCFDGCCKMTHTQCHYIEFQETSHYFPEVSHSELNSYIINAGAQYSVPHHCDFSQQVWHEVTSDKWADGVSSGLQTWKVVCPPKPQ
;
A
#
# COMPACT_ATOMS: atom_id res chain seq x y z
N LEU A 1 -8.60 -7.21 -9.12
CA LEU A 1 -7.84 -7.29 -7.85
C LEU A 1 -6.59 -6.44 -7.98
N ASN A 2 -6.33 -5.54 -7.03
CA ASN A 2 -5.06 -4.86 -6.91
C ASN A 2 -4.06 -5.75 -6.16
N VAL A 3 -3.05 -6.26 -6.87
CA VAL A 3 -2.01 -7.10 -6.28
C VAL A 3 -0.65 -6.56 -6.67
N GLN A 4 0.29 -6.62 -5.73
CA GLN A 4 1.69 -6.30 -5.95
C GLN A 4 2.52 -7.50 -5.51
N HIS A 5 3.61 -7.77 -6.22
CA HIS A 5 4.52 -8.83 -5.82
C HIS A 5 5.19 -8.45 -4.50
N ASN A 6 5.16 -9.38 -3.54
CA ASN A 6 5.86 -9.21 -2.29
C ASN A 6 7.33 -9.58 -2.51
N CYS A 7 8.09 -8.63 -3.04
CA CYS A 7 9.48 -8.88 -3.41
C CYS A 7 10.37 -9.29 -2.23
N PHE A 8 10.01 -8.88 -1.02
CA PHE A 8 10.74 -9.21 0.19
C PHE A 8 10.57 -10.71 0.53
N ASP A 9 9.33 -11.17 0.74
CA ASP A 9 9.06 -12.57 1.06
C ASP A 9 9.21 -13.50 -0.16
N GLY A 10 9.09 -12.95 -1.36
CA GLY A 10 9.38 -13.64 -2.62
C GLY A 10 10.88 -13.74 -2.91
N CYS A 11 11.76 -13.21 -2.05
CA CYS A 11 13.22 -13.24 -2.24
C CYS A 11 13.66 -12.79 -3.65
N CYS A 12 13.02 -11.74 -4.18
CA CYS A 12 13.32 -11.22 -5.50
C CYS A 12 14.74 -10.69 -5.56
N LYS A 13 15.39 -10.90 -6.71
CA LYS A 13 16.77 -10.44 -6.91
C LYS A 13 16.75 -9.01 -7.40
N MET A 14 17.44 -8.12 -6.70
CA MET A 14 17.71 -6.78 -7.19
C MET A 14 19.01 -6.79 -7.99
N THR A 15 18.93 -6.44 -9.26
CA THR A 15 20.07 -6.31 -10.17
C THR A 15 20.22 -4.86 -10.58
N HIS A 16 21.46 -4.36 -10.63
CA HIS A 16 21.76 -3.01 -11.11
C HIS A 16 22.18 -3.11 -12.57
N THR A 17 21.20 -3.12 -13.48
CA THR A 17 21.40 -3.61 -14.86
C THR A 17 21.30 -2.55 -15.95
N GLN A 18 20.59 -1.43 -15.73
CA GLN A 18 20.46 -0.38 -16.76
C GLN A 18 21.41 0.79 -16.53
N CYS A 19 22.35 0.93 -17.46
CA CYS A 19 23.13 2.13 -17.71
C CYS A 19 22.34 3.03 -18.67
N HIS A 20 22.02 4.27 -18.28
CA HIS A 20 21.37 5.23 -19.17
C HIS A 20 22.37 6.30 -19.62
N TYR A 21 22.22 6.73 -20.87
CA TYR A 21 22.94 7.86 -21.42
C TYR A 21 22.25 9.15 -20.97
N ILE A 22 22.90 9.93 -20.11
CA ILE A 22 22.49 11.31 -19.84
C ILE A 22 23.33 12.17 -20.78
N GLU A 23 22.68 12.98 -21.63
CA GLU A 23 23.37 13.89 -22.57
C GLU A 23 24.39 13.18 -23.51
N PHE A 24 24.07 11.97 -23.97
CA PHE A 24 24.92 11.16 -24.84
C PHE A 24 26.22 10.63 -24.19
N GLN A 25 26.40 10.77 -22.88
CA GLN A 25 27.48 10.13 -22.13
C GLN A 25 26.97 8.95 -21.32
N GLU A 26 27.70 7.83 -21.39
CA GLU A 26 27.46 6.65 -20.58
C GLU A 26 27.69 7.01 -19.11
N THR A 27 26.64 6.94 -18.29
CA THR A 27 26.75 7.29 -16.87
C THR A 27 27.00 6.03 -16.04
N SER A 28 27.89 6.08 -15.05
CA SER A 28 28.13 4.97 -14.12
C SER A 28 27.00 4.74 -13.10
N HIS A 29 25.85 5.38 -13.30
CA HIS A 29 24.69 5.32 -12.41
C HIS A 29 23.75 4.20 -12.85
N TYR A 30 23.91 3.04 -12.23
CA TYR A 30 23.05 1.89 -12.44
C TYR A 30 21.81 1.97 -11.54
N PHE A 31 20.62 1.99 -12.15
CA PHE A 31 19.37 1.94 -11.38
C PHE A 31 19.08 0.50 -10.91
N PRO A 32 18.53 0.35 -9.70
CA PRO A 32 18.08 -0.96 -9.22
C PRO A 32 16.86 -1.42 -10.01
N GLU A 33 16.98 -2.60 -10.62
CA GLU A 33 15.92 -3.34 -11.29
C GLU A 33 15.60 -4.59 -10.44
N VAL A 34 14.31 -4.90 -10.27
CA VAL A 34 13.90 -6.07 -9.49
C VAL A 34 13.51 -7.19 -10.45
N SER A 35 14.30 -8.27 -10.44
CA SER A 35 13.94 -9.53 -11.07
C SER A 35 13.02 -10.31 -10.12
N HIS A 36 11.74 -10.35 -10.45
CA HIS A 36 10.74 -11.10 -9.68
C HIS A 36 11.03 -12.61 -9.73
N SER A 37 10.93 -13.28 -8.60
CA SER A 37 11.03 -14.75 -8.55
C SER A 37 9.67 -15.39 -8.87
N GLU A 38 9.68 -16.67 -9.22
CA GLU A 38 8.47 -17.48 -9.43
C GLU A 38 7.75 -17.84 -8.12
N LEU A 39 8.22 -17.34 -6.97
CA LEU A 39 7.53 -17.56 -5.70
C LEU A 39 6.24 -16.75 -5.68
N ASN A 40 5.14 -17.45 -5.36
CA ASN A 40 3.78 -16.91 -5.30
C ASN A 40 3.55 -16.05 -4.03
N SER A 41 4.41 -15.06 -3.80
CA SER A 41 4.32 -14.13 -2.69
C SER A 41 3.74 -12.82 -3.19
N TYR A 42 2.51 -12.49 -2.80
CA TYR A 42 1.80 -11.29 -3.25
C TYR A 42 1.14 -10.57 -2.08
N ILE A 43 1.14 -9.24 -2.15
CA ILE A 43 0.37 -8.36 -1.26
C ILE A 43 -0.86 -7.88 -2.02
N ILE A 44 -2.01 -7.98 -1.37
CA ILE A 44 -3.30 -7.54 -1.93
C ILE A 44 -3.69 -6.24 -1.27
N ASN A 45 -3.94 -5.21 -2.07
CA ASN A 45 -4.52 -3.98 -1.54
C ASN A 45 -6.03 -4.18 -1.42
N ALA A 46 -6.47 -4.60 -0.24
CA ALA A 46 -7.88 -4.86 0.05
C ALA A 46 -8.76 -3.60 -0.02
N GLY A 47 -8.18 -2.40 0.14
CA GLY A 47 -8.86 -1.11 0.02
C GLY A 47 -9.01 -0.58 -1.41
N ALA A 48 -8.62 -1.34 -2.43
CA ALA A 48 -8.78 -0.94 -3.82
C ALA A 48 -10.27 -0.91 -4.22
N GLN A 49 -10.81 0.30 -4.38
CA GLN A 49 -12.26 0.54 -4.54
C GLN A 49 -12.86 0.04 -5.86
N TYR A 50 -12.03 -0.29 -6.85
CA TYR A 50 -12.51 -0.69 -8.18
C TYR A 50 -13.01 -2.13 -8.27
N SER A 51 -12.91 -2.95 -7.19
CA SER A 51 -13.37 -4.34 -7.21
C SER A 51 -13.60 -4.97 -5.82
N VAL A 52 -14.29 -4.26 -4.92
CA VAL A 52 -14.49 -4.71 -3.52
C VAL A 52 -15.02 -6.16 -3.39
N PRO A 53 -16.01 -6.63 -4.17
CA PRO A 53 -16.49 -8.01 -4.06
C PRO A 53 -15.40 -9.05 -4.31
N HIS A 54 -14.60 -8.86 -5.38
CA HIS A 54 -13.51 -9.78 -5.70
C HIS A 54 -12.42 -9.76 -4.61
N HIS A 55 -12.16 -8.59 -4.01
CA HIS A 55 -11.23 -8.48 -2.89
C HIS A 55 -11.73 -9.25 -1.66
N CYS A 56 -13.03 -9.20 -1.36
CA CYS A 56 -13.64 -9.97 -0.27
C CYS A 56 -13.54 -11.48 -0.55
N ASP A 57 -13.94 -11.91 -1.74
CA ASP A 57 -13.93 -13.32 -2.14
C ASP A 57 -12.53 -13.92 -2.06
N PHE A 58 -11.54 -13.21 -2.62
CA PHE A 58 -10.16 -13.68 -2.64
C PHE A 58 -9.53 -13.71 -1.24
N SER A 59 -9.72 -12.65 -0.45
CA SER A 59 -9.11 -12.55 0.88
C SER A 59 -9.90 -13.28 1.98
N GLN A 60 -11.08 -13.82 1.65
CA GLN A 60 -12.05 -14.38 2.59
C GLN A 60 -12.42 -13.40 3.73
N GLN A 61 -12.24 -12.11 3.49
CA GLN A 61 -12.58 -11.06 4.44
C GLN A 61 -14.03 -10.65 4.24
N VAL A 62 -14.78 -10.61 5.33
CA VAL A 62 -16.14 -10.07 5.32
C VAL A 62 -16.05 -8.57 5.59
N TRP A 63 -16.33 -7.78 4.56
CA TRP A 63 -16.42 -6.34 4.69
C TRP A 63 -17.84 -5.98 5.13
N HIS A 64 -17.96 -5.48 6.35
CA HIS A 64 -19.24 -4.96 6.81
C HIS A 64 -19.45 -3.56 6.28
N GLU A 65 -20.67 -3.27 5.85
CA GLU A 65 -21.07 -1.92 5.52
C GLU A 65 -20.86 -1.00 6.73
N VAL A 66 -20.19 0.13 6.50
CA VAL A 66 -20.05 1.18 7.50
C VAL A 66 -21.28 2.06 7.42
N THR A 67 -22.18 1.92 8.40
CA THR A 67 -23.37 2.76 8.49
C THR A 67 -23.01 4.20 8.82
N SER A 68 -23.93 5.13 8.53
CA SER A 68 -23.79 6.55 8.89
C SER A 68 -23.45 6.75 10.37
N ASP A 69 -24.09 5.98 11.25
CA ASP A 69 -23.93 6.11 12.70
C ASP A 69 -22.54 5.66 13.13
N LYS A 70 -22.06 4.51 12.61
CA LYS A 70 -20.70 4.03 12.87
C LYS A 70 -19.64 5.02 12.35
N TRP A 71 -19.91 5.66 11.22
CA TRP A 71 -19.04 6.70 10.69
C TRP A 71 -18.99 7.92 11.62
N ALA A 72 -20.15 8.42 12.03
CA ALA A 72 -20.25 9.56 12.95
C ALA A 72 -19.57 9.27 14.30
N ASP A 73 -19.80 8.08 14.85
CA ASP A 73 -19.17 7.61 16.08
C ASP A 73 -17.64 7.53 15.93
N GLY A 74 -17.16 6.98 14.81
CA GLY A 74 -15.73 6.89 14.52
C GLY A 74 -15.06 8.27 14.42
N VAL A 75 -15.68 9.21 13.70
CA VAL A 75 -15.19 10.60 13.59
C VAL A 75 -15.18 11.28 14.95
N SER A 76 -16.27 11.15 15.72
CA SER A 76 -16.38 11.74 17.06
C SER A 76 -15.30 11.17 17.99
N SER A 77 -15.15 9.85 18.03
CA SER A 77 -14.13 9.18 18.84
C SER A 77 -12.73 9.63 18.47
N GLY A 78 -12.41 9.65 17.18
CA GLY A 78 -11.11 10.09 16.69
C GLY A 78 -10.81 11.55 17.08
N LEU A 79 -11.79 12.43 16.97
CA LEU A 79 -11.66 13.82 17.39
C LEU A 79 -11.41 13.96 18.89
N GLN A 80 -12.09 13.18 19.74
CA GLN A 80 -11.86 13.20 21.18
C GLN A 80 -10.44 12.71 21.52
N THR A 81 -10.00 11.59 20.93
CA THR A 81 -8.63 11.11 21.09
C THR A 81 -7.61 12.15 20.66
N TRP A 82 -7.84 12.82 19.53
CA TRP A 82 -6.97 13.88 19.05
C TRP A 82 -6.89 15.04 20.05
N LYS A 83 -8.01 15.49 20.61
CA LYS A 83 -8.03 16.58 21.59
C LYS A 83 -7.28 16.25 22.88
N VAL A 84 -7.22 14.97 23.27
CA VAL A 84 -6.44 14.55 24.43
C VAL A 84 -4.94 14.65 24.14
N VAL A 85 -4.51 14.21 22.95
CA VAL A 85 -3.08 14.20 22.55
C VAL A 85 -2.59 15.59 22.11
N CYS A 86 -3.45 16.36 21.45
CA CYS A 86 -3.21 17.69 20.94
C CYS A 86 -4.33 18.62 21.41
N PRO A 87 -4.29 19.05 22.69
CA PRO A 87 -5.29 19.93 23.22
C PRO A 87 -5.34 21.24 22.41
N PRO A 88 -6.54 21.77 22.14
CA PRO A 88 -6.67 23.06 21.47
C PRO A 88 -5.97 24.13 22.30
N LYS A 89 -5.37 25.11 21.61
CA LYS A 89 -4.72 26.24 22.28
C LYS A 89 -5.76 26.99 23.13
N PRO A 90 -5.40 27.44 24.35
CA PRO A 90 -6.26 28.29 25.15
C PRO A 90 -6.67 29.53 24.34
N GLN A 91 -7.94 29.94 24.45
CA GLN A 91 -8.44 31.20 23.90
C GLN A 91 -7.88 32.39 24.68
#